data_AF-A0AAD3SGE3-F1
#
_entry.id   AF-A0AAD3SGE3-F1
#
_cell.length_a   1.000
_cell.length_b   1.000
_cell.length_c   1.000
_cell.angle_alpha   90.00
_cell.angle_beta   90.00
_cell.angle_gamma   90.00
#
_symmetry.space_group_name_H-M   'P 1'
#
loop_
_entity.id
_entity.type
_entity.pdbx_description
1 polymer ?
#
loop_
_entity_poly.entity_id
_entity_poly.type
_entity_poly.pdbx_seq_one_letter_code
_entity_poly.pdbx_strand_id
1 'polypeptide(L)'
;MCASAAAPGSYRHHALRSCSSTPRSLIVPLRTKNFTKQINGSNYSFLSPPLSLNCSFFTATSVIGLSNNTTHLLSNFVVRASESGAAAKTSSKQPPSGGGEDMGDEEEKTYEEYEVELERPYGLKFAKGRDGGTYINAIAPGGSADRTGLFTVGDKVIATSAVFGTEIWPAAEYGRTMYTIRQRVGPLLIRVLKKYGKTDYAGEMTEKEIIRAERNSGVIGNRVREIQLQNYRRKMEQKERREMDLSEGLQLYRNGKYEAALEKFESVLGSRPTPEEASVASYNVACCYSKLNQIQAGLSALEDALEAGFEDFKRIRSDPDLASIRASEEFDPLLKKFDESFINENALDAIKSLFGIFNKK
;
A
#
# COMPACT_ATOMS: atom_id res chain seq x y z
N MET A 1 31.01 36.58 83.17
CA MET A 1 29.85 37.32 82.66
C MET A 1 30.18 37.83 81.26
N CYS A 2 29.22 37.71 80.34
CA CYS A 2 29.42 37.58 78.90
C CYS A 2 29.86 38.84 78.12
N ALA A 3 30.76 38.57 77.16
CA ALA A 3 30.95 39.10 75.80
C ALA A 3 30.08 40.27 75.26
N SER A 4 30.76 41.37 74.97
CA SER A 4 31.16 41.88 73.64
C SER A 4 30.16 41.91 72.46
N ALA A 5 29.75 43.15 72.13
CA ALA A 5 29.90 43.86 70.84
C ALA A 5 29.04 43.58 69.58
N ALA A 6 28.70 44.72 68.97
CA ALA A 6 28.57 45.04 67.54
C ALA A 6 27.17 45.12 66.88
N ALA A 7 27.00 46.22 66.14
CA ALA A 7 25.79 46.75 65.50
C ALA A 7 25.33 45.97 64.24
N PRO A 8 24.06 46.13 63.79
CA PRO A 8 23.61 45.54 62.53
C PRO A 8 23.92 46.44 61.32
N GLY A 9 24.51 45.82 60.30
CA GLY A 9 24.94 46.43 59.05
C GLY A 9 23.88 46.51 57.95
N SER A 10 24.16 47.42 57.01
CA SER A 10 23.50 47.69 55.74
C SER A 10 23.46 46.46 54.82
N TYR A 11 22.27 46.07 54.34
CA TYR A 11 22.11 45.09 53.25
C TYR A 11 21.66 45.78 51.95
N ARG A 12 22.60 45.89 51.00
CA ARG A 12 22.33 46.12 49.57
C ARG A 12 21.87 44.80 48.95
N HIS A 13 20.69 44.80 48.34
CA HIS A 13 20.26 43.71 47.46
C HIS A 13 21.06 43.73 46.16
N HIS A 14 22.02 42.81 46.04
CA HIS A 14 22.58 42.41 44.75
C HIS A 14 21.60 41.44 44.07
N ALA A 15 20.96 41.89 42.99
CA ALA A 15 20.24 41.03 42.07
C ALA A 15 21.26 40.19 41.27
N LEU A 16 21.42 38.92 41.64
CA LEU A 16 22.16 37.94 40.85
C LEU A 16 21.33 37.63 39.59
N ARG A 17 21.81 38.11 38.44
CA ARG A 17 21.39 37.63 37.12
C ARG A 17 21.87 36.19 36.96
N SER A 18 20.96 35.22 37.02
CA SER A 18 21.24 33.87 36.54
C SER A 18 21.21 33.87 35.01
N CYS A 19 22.38 33.96 34.38
CA CYS A 19 22.55 33.61 32.98
C CYS A 19 22.46 32.09 32.84
N SER A 20 21.27 31.56 32.55
CA SER A 20 21.11 30.20 32.02
C SER A 20 21.16 30.27 30.49
N SER A 21 22.36 30.40 29.92
CA SER A 21 22.58 30.22 28.50
C SER A 21 22.68 28.73 28.20
N THR A 22 21.53 28.08 27.99
CA THR A 22 21.53 26.80 27.28
C THR A 22 21.99 27.06 25.85
N PRO A 23 22.93 26.27 25.28
CA PRO A 23 23.33 26.45 23.90
C PRO A 23 22.10 26.29 23.02
N ARG A 24 21.88 27.28 22.13
CA ARG A 24 20.76 27.32 21.21
C ARG A 24 20.87 26.11 20.28
N SER A 25 20.08 25.06 20.52
CA SER A 25 20.02 23.87 19.67
C SER A 25 19.73 24.29 18.22
N LEU A 26 20.56 23.81 17.30
CA LEU A 26 20.56 24.18 15.89
C LEU A 26 19.92 23.04 15.07
N ILE A 27 18.69 22.68 15.40
CA ILE A 27 17.89 21.79 14.55
C ILE A 27 17.29 22.57 13.37
N VAL A 28 17.15 21.92 12.21
CA VAL A 28 16.64 22.55 10.99
C VAL A 28 15.13 22.29 10.86
N PRO A 29 14.28 23.33 10.86
CA PRO A 29 12.89 23.18 10.42
C PRO A 29 12.82 23.10 8.90
N LEU A 30 11.81 22.41 8.37
CA LEU A 30 11.51 22.44 6.93
C LEU A 30 11.32 23.89 6.46
N ARG A 31 11.97 24.24 5.35
CA ARG A 31 11.84 25.56 4.74
C ARG A 31 10.52 25.64 3.98
N THR A 32 9.45 26.08 4.62
CA THR A 32 8.19 26.33 3.92
C THR A 32 8.35 27.53 2.98
N LYS A 33 8.52 27.30 1.68
CA LYS A 33 8.29 28.34 0.67
C LYS A 33 6.79 28.66 0.68
N ASN A 34 6.41 29.78 1.30
CA ASN A 34 5.04 30.29 1.25
C ASN A 34 4.69 30.64 -0.20
N PHE A 35 4.05 29.72 -0.91
CA PHE A 35 3.44 29.98 -2.20
C PHE A 35 1.99 30.42 -1.96
N THR A 36 1.80 31.66 -1.51
CA THR A 36 0.47 32.29 -1.51
C THR A 36 0.07 32.57 -2.96
N LYS A 37 -0.61 31.61 -3.60
CA LYS A 37 -1.32 31.86 -4.85
C LYS A 37 -2.71 32.35 -4.48
N GLN A 38 -2.92 33.66 -4.54
CA GLN A 38 -4.27 34.25 -4.54
C GLN A 38 -5.07 33.61 -5.68
N ILE A 39 -6.08 32.83 -5.34
CA ILE A 39 -7.09 32.39 -6.30
C ILE A 39 -8.14 33.50 -6.32
N ASN A 40 -7.97 34.45 -7.25
CA ASN A 40 -9.05 35.36 -7.61
C ASN A 40 -10.15 34.53 -8.30
N GLY A 41 -11.33 34.50 -7.69
CA GLY A 41 -12.53 33.96 -8.28
C GLY A 41 -12.97 34.82 -9.46
N SER A 42 -12.96 34.24 -10.65
CA SER A 42 -13.63 34.80 -11.82
C SER A 42 -14.65 33.79 -12.33
N ASN A 43 -15.90 34.22 -12.23
CA ASN A 43 -17.12 33.60 -12.73
C ASN A 43 -16.95 33.07 -14.16
N TYR A 44 -17.34 31.82 -14.40
CA TYR A 44 -17.68 31.35 -15.74
C TYR A 44 -19.15 30.98 -15.77
N SER A 45 -19.91 31.87 -16.40
CA SER A 45 -21.32 31.76 -16.74
C SER A 45 -21.57 30.60 -17.71
N PHE A 46 -22.61 29.84 -17.39
CA PHE A 46 -23.27 28.85 -18.25
C PHE A 46 -23.54 29.40 -19.65
N LEU A 47 -23.15 28.65 -20.69
CA LEU A 47 -23.66 28.83 -22.04
C LEU A 47 -23.91 27.45 -22.66
N SER A 48 -25.18 27.04 -22.67
CA SER A 48 -25.68 25.88 -23.42
C SER A 48 -25.87 26.24 -24.90
N PRO A 49 -25.64 25.32 -25.83
CA PRO A 49 -26.32 25.34 -27.13
C PRO A 49 -27.25 24.11 -27.31
N PRO A 50 -28.16 24.17 -28.30
CA PRO A 50 -29.49 23.59 -28.21
C PRO A 50 -29.64 22.18 -28.82
N LEU A 51 -30.72 21.53 -28.42
CA LEU A 51 -31.32 20.34 -29.03
C LEU A 51 -31.66 20.55 -30.52
N SER A 52 -31.40 19.53 -31.34
CA SER A 52 -32.26 19.20 -32.48
C SER A 52 -32.20 17.71 -32.86
N LEU A 53 -33.39 17.17 -33.09
CA LEU A 53 -33.83 15.78 -33.31
C LEU A 53 -33.24 15.05 -34.55
N ASN A 54 -33.17 13.71 -34.48
CA ASN A 54 -34.03 12.71 -35.18
C ASN A 54 -33.32 11.47 -35.76
N CYS A 55 -34.08 10.35 -35.74
CA CYS A 55 -34.00 9.11 -36.57
C CYS A 55 -32.92 8.08 -36.22
N SER A 56 -33.13 6.76 -36.18
CA SER A 56 -34.31 5.89 -36.37
C SER A 56 -34.01 4.52 -35.75
N PHE A 57 -35.04 3.89 -35.19
CA PHE A 57 -35.05 2.49 -34.78
C PHE A 57 -35.05 1.56 -36.00
N PHE A 58 -34.22 0.52 -35.98
CA PHE A 58 -34.45 -0.70 -36.78
C PHE A 58 -34.11 -1.93 -35.93
N THR A 59 -35.15 -2.63 -35.51
CA THR A 59 -35.10 -4.00 -35.00
C THR A 59 -35.14 -4.97 -36.19
N ALA A 60 -34.25 -5.96 -36.21
CA ALA A 60 -34.38 -7.12 -37.09
C ALA A 60 -34.08 -8.39 -36.29
N THR A 61 -35.16 -9.06 -35.89
CA THR A 61 -35.20 -10.46 -35.46
C THR A 61 -34.93 -11.35 -36.67
N SER A 62 -34.14 -12.40 -36.51
CA SER A 62 -34.19 -13.54 -37.42
C SER A 62 -34.03 -14.85 -36.64
N VAL A 63 -35.13 -15.58 -36.61
CA VAL A 63 -35.28 -16.96 -36.17
C VAL A 63 -35.01 -17.86 -37.37
N ILE A 64 -34.10 -18.82 -37.23
CA ILE A 64 -34.07 -20.01 -38.07
C ILE A 64 -33.86 -21.20 -37.15
N GLY A 65 -34.92 -22.00 -36.98
CA GLY A 65 -34.83 -23.35 -36.48
C GLY A 65 -34.39 -24.31 -37.59
N LEU A 66 -33.83 -25.44 -37.18
CA LEU A 66 -33.83 -26.68 -37.95
C LEU A 66 -33.73 -27.85 -36.97
N SER A 67 -34.76 -28.68 -37.02
CA SER A 67 -34.86 -30.02 -36.47
C SER A 67 -33.83 -30.97 -37.10
N ASN A 68 -33.45 -32.03 -36.39
CA ASN A 68 -33.66 -33.40 -36.87
C ASN A 68 -33.38 -34.46 -35.79
N ASN A 69 -34.27 -35.45 -35.78
CA ASN A 69 -34.23 -36.72 -35.07
C ASN A 69 -33.05 -37.59 -35.51
N THR A 70 -32.46 -38.33 -34.56
CA THR A 70 -32.11 -39.73 -34.80
C THR A 70 -32.13 -40.55 -33.51
N THR A 71 -32.77 -41.70 -33.60
CA THR A 71 -32.91 -42.78 -32.63
C THR A 71 -31.57 -43.47 -32.33
N HIS A 72 -31.37 -43.95 -31.10
CA HIS A 72 -31.23 -45.39 -30.75
C HIS A 72 -30.53 -45.64 -29.41
N LEU A 73 -31.04 -46.70 -28.77
CA LEU A 73 -30.41 -47.63 -27.82
C LEU A 73 -30.41 -47.27 -26.33
N LEU A 74 -31.39 -47.90 -25.67
CA LEU A 74 -31.38 -48.24 -24.26
C LEU A 74 -30.12 -49.03 -23.91
N SER A 75 -29.38 -48.56 -22.91
CA SER A 75 -28.49 -49.39 -22.11
C SER A 75 -28.67 -48.99 -20.65
N ASN A 76 -29.04 -49.97 -19.83
CA ASN A 76 -29.30 -49.82 -18.41
C ASN A 76 -28.01 -49.40 -17.70
N PHE A 77 -28.03 -48.24 -17.04
CA PHE A 77 -26.96 -47.84 -16.13
C PHE A 77 -27.52 -47.72 -14.70
N VAL A 78 -26.88 -48.45 -13.80
CA VAL A 78 -27.22 -48.53 -12.38
C VAL A 78 -26.71 -47.26 -11.70
N VAL A 79 -27.62 -46.45 -11.15
CA VAL A 79 -27.28 -45.36 -10.23
C VAL A 79 -27.10 -45.99 -8.84
N ARG A 80 -25.88 -45.95 -8.31
CA ARG A 80 -25.61 -46.20 -6.90
C ARG A 80 -25.40 -44.86 -6.20
N ALA A 81 -26.49 -44.30 -5.67
CA ALA A 81 -26.39 -43.26 -4.65
C ALA A 81 -26.06 -43.94 -3.32
N SER A 82 -24.91 -43.64 -2.74
CA SER A 82 -24.61 -43.97 -1.34
C SER A 82 -24.56 -42.69 -0.53
N GLU A 83 -25.66 -42.41 0.17
CA GLU A 83 -25.63 -41.56 1.35
C GLU A 83 -24.95 -42.36 2.46
N SER A 84 -23.75 -41.95 2.85
CA SER A 84 -23.13 -42.44 4.08
C SER A 84 -23.17 -41.34 5.12
N GLY A 85 -24.21 -41.37 5.95
CA GLY A 85 -24.16 -40.81 7.29
C GLY A 85 -23.23 -41.65 8.16
N ALA A 86 -22.27 -41.02 8.84
CA ALA A 86 -21.48 -41.67 9.87
C ALA A 86 -21.05 -40.67 10.95
N ALA A 87 -21.81 -40.69 12.04
CA ALA A 87 -21.40 -40.58 13.45
C ALA A 87 -20.02 -40.00 13.77
N ALA A 88 -20.02 -38.77 14.29
CA ALA A 88 -18.88 -38.21 15.01
C ALA A 88 -18.79 -38.82 16.42
N LYS A 89 -17.63 -39.40 16.74
CA LYS A 89 -17.27 -39.82 18.10
C LYS A 89 -16.79 -38.62 18.91
N THR A 90 -17.44 -38.42 20.04
CA THR A 90 -17.08 -37.54 21.16
C THR A 90 -15.75 -37.95 21.81
N SER A 91 -14.88 -36.97 22.06
CA SER A 91 -13.88 -37.04 23.12
C SER A 91 -13.84 -35.72 23.88
N SER A 92 -13.89 -35.84 25.20
CA SER A 92 -14.15 -34.84 26.22
C SER A 92 -12.95 -33.94 26.56
N LYS A 93 -13.20 -32.64 26.76
CA LYS A 93 -12.56 -31.85 27.84
C LYS A 93 -13.44 -30.66 28.24
N GLN A 94 -13.65 -30.50 29.54
CA GLN A 94 -14.50 -29.51 30.21
C GLN A 94 -13.74 -28.17 30.49
N PRO A 95 -14.45 -27.08 30.92
CA PRO A 95 -14.17 -25.69 30.56
C PRO A 95 -13.48 -24.86 31.67
N PRO A 96 -13.29 -23.55 31.44
CA PRO A 96 -13.73 -22.57 32.43
C PRO A 96 -14.68 -21.50 31.88
N SER A 97 -15.50 -21.04 32.81
CA SER A 97 -16.64 -20.13 32.75
C SER A 97 -16.32 -18.66 32.47
N GLY A 98 -17.25 -17.98 31.78
CA GLY A 98 -17.81 -16.72 32.26
C GLY A 98 -17.58 -15.48 31.39
N GLY A 99 -18.68 -14.93 30.85
CA GLY A 99 -18.80 -13.53 30.42
C GLY A 99 -19.42 -13.36 29.03
N GLY A 100 -20.74 -13.08 28.97
CA GLY A 100 -21.37 -12.38 27.84
C GLY A 100 -20.83 -10.94 27.76
N GLU A 101 -21.05 -10.16 26.70
CA GLU A 101 -22.19 -10.08 25.78
C GLU A 101 -21.71 -9.43 24.45
N ASP A 102 -22.59 -9.54 23.45
CA ASP A 102 -22.73 -8.64 22.29
C ASP A 102 -21.76 -8.81 21.11
N MET A 103 -22.18 -9.64 20.14
CA MET A 103 -21.73 -9.59 18.76
C MET A 103 -22.95 -9.80 17.86
N GLY A 104 -23.23 -8.79 17.05
CA GLY A 104 -24.37 -8.71 16.15
C GLY A 104 -24.42 -9.85 15.14
N ASP A 105 -25.63 -10.06 14.63
CA ASP A 105 -26.01 -11.11 13.69
C ASP A 105 -25.16 -11.07 12.41
N GLU A 106 -24.04 -11.79 12.40
CA GLU A 106 -23.43 -12.26 11.17
C GLU A 106 -24.24 -13.47 10.70
N GLU A 107 -25.07 -13.28 9.67
CA GLU A 107 -25.72 -14.38 8.95
C GLU A 107 -24.66 -15.43 8.58
N GLU A 108 -24.72 -16.57 9.26
CA GLU A 108 -23.86 -17.73 9.05
C GLU A 108 -24.12 -18.28 7.63
N LYS A 109 -23.36 -17.77 6.64
CA LYS A 109 -23.45 -18.22 5.25
C LYS A 109 -23.08 -19.69 5.18
N THR A 110 -24.08 -20.56 5.10
CA THR A 110 -23.92 -21.99 4.85
C THR A 110 -23.28 -22.15 3.47
N TYR A 111 -22.01 -22.50 3.44
CA TYR A 111 -21.28 -22.80 2.21
C TYR A 111 -21.63 -24.22 1.78
N GLU A 112 -22.57 -24.37 0.84
CA GLU A 112 -22.89 -25.68 0.27
C GLU A 112 -21.76 -26.12 -0.67
N GLU A 113 -21.01 -27.14 -0.24
CA GLU A 113 -20.01 -27.82 -1.05
C GLU A 113 -20.56 -29.12 -1.61
N TYR A 114 -20.25 -29.43 -2.86
CA TYR A 114 -20.62 -30.70 -3.47
C TYR A 114 -19.48 -31.27 -4.30
N GLU A 115 -19.41 -32.58 -4.37
CA GLU A 115 -18.38 -33.34 -5.08
C GLU A 115 -19.03 -34.14 -6.20
N VAL A 116 -18.45 -34.07 -7.40
CA VAL A 116 -18.98 -34.75 -8.60
C VAL A 116 -17.84 -35.38 -9.37
N GLU A 117 -18.09 -36.60 -9.84
CA GLU A 117 -17.25 -37.29 -10.81
C GLU A 117 -17.82 -37.07 -12.22
N LEU A 118 -17.00 -36.52 -13.12
CA LEU A 118 -17.38 -36.16 -14.49
C LEU A 118 -16.58 -36.95 -15.51
N GLU A 119 -17.25 -37.41 -16.55
CA GLU A 119 -16.63 -38.06 -17.71
C GLU A 119 -16.44 -37.06 -18.86
N ARG A 120 -15.43 -37.32 -19.71
CA ARG A 120 -15.24 -36.52 -20.93
C ARG A 120 -16.38 -36.83 -21.92
N PRO A 121 -16.96 -35.82 -22.60
CA PRO A 121 -16.69 -34.39 -22.46
C PRO A 121 -17.36 -33.78 -21.22
N TYR A 122 -16.57 -33.10 -20.38
CA TYR A 122 -17.07 -32.56 -19.10
C TYR A 122 -18.16 -31.50 -19.29
N GLY A 123 -18.09 -30.70 -20.36
CA GLY A 123 -19.07 -29.65 -20.64
C GLY A 123 -18.96 -28.41 -19.75
N LEU A 124 -17.82 -28.17 -19.09
CA LEU A 124 -17.57 -26.99 -18.27
C LEU A 124 -16.57 -26.04 -18.95
N LYS A 125 -16.88 -24.74 -18.95
CA LYS A 125 -15.93 -23.66 -19.24
C LYS A 125 -15.62 -22.92 -17.95
N PHE A 126 -14.36 -22.57 -17.76
CA PHE A 126 -13.89 -21.89 -16.55
C PHE A 126 -13.38 -20.48 -16.84
N ALA A 127 -13.45 -19.61 -15.82
CA ALA A 127 -12.84 -18.29 -15.81
C ALA A 127 -11.94 -18.13 -14.58
N LYS A 128 -10.90 -17.30 -14.74
CA LYS A 128 -10.02 -16.91 -13.64
C LYS A 128 -10.69 -15.78 -12.86
N GLY A 129 -10.96 -16.01 -11.57
CA GLY A 129 -11.39 -14.94 -10.66
C GLY A 129 -10.25 -14.00 -10.31
N ARG A 130 -10.57 -12.80 -9.83
CA ARG A 130 -9.55 -11.84 -9.35
C ARG A 130 -8.81 -12.31 -8.10
N ASP A 131 -9.45 -13.16 -7.30
CA ASP A 131 -8.84 -13.89 -6.19
C ASP A 131 -7.87 -15.00 -6.64
N GLY A 132 -7.69 -15.19 -7.95
CA GLY A 132 -6.85 -16.23 -8.54
C GLY A 132 -7.52 -17.61 -8.61
N GLY A 133 -8.75 -17.73 -8.11
CA GLY A 133 -9.53 -18.97 -8.10
C GLY A 133 -10.13 -19.34 -9.45
N THR A 134 -10.67 -20.55 -9.53
CA THR A 134 -11.32 -21.08 -10.74
C THR A 134 -12.83 -21.10 -10.57
N TYR A 135 -13.54 -20.45 -11.49
CA TYR A 135 -15.00 -20.31 -11.45
C TYR A 135 -15.64 -20.90 -12.70
N ILE A 136 -16.84 -21.45 -12.57
CA ILE A 136 -17.61 -21.96 -13.71
C ILE A 136 -18.18 -20.76 -14.48
N ASN A 137 -17.74 -20.61 -15.72
CA ASN A 137 -18.13 -19.50 -16.59
C ASN A 137 -19.29 -19.87 -17.53
N ALA A 138 -19.36 -21.12 -17.96
CA ALA A 138 -20.47 -21.63 -18.77
C ALA A 138 -20.56 -23.15 -18.69
N ILE A 139 -21.77 -23.66 -18.89
CA ILE A 139 -22.10 -25.09 -18.94
C ILE A 139 -22.61 -25.38 -20.35
N ALA A 140 -22.04 -26.40 -21.00
CA ALA A 140 -22.40 -26.79 -22.36
C ALA A 140 -23.58 -27.80 -22.33
N PRO A 141 -24.68 -27.53 -23.05
CA PRO A 141 -25.82 -28.43 -23.13
C PRO A 141 -25.41 -29.84 -23.59
N GLY A 142 -25.92 -30.87 -22.92
CA GLY A 142 -25.61 -32.27 -23.24
C GLY A 142 -24.23 -32.78 -22.78
N GLY A 143 -23.42 -31.93 -22.14
CA GLY A 143 -22.15 -32.35 -21.51
C GLY A 143 -22.36 -33.12 -20.20
N SER A 144 -21.31 -33.77 -19.69
CA SER A 144 -21.42 -34.53 -18.43
C SER A 144 -21.89 -33.69 -17.25
N ALA A 145 -21.43 -32.43 -17.15
CA ALA A 145 -21.86 -31.51 -16.09
C ALA A 145 -23.29 -30.99 -16.25
N ASP A 146 -23.80 -30.90 -17.48
CA ASP A 146 -25.20 -30.50 -17.73
C ASP A 146 -26.16 -31.62 -17.33
N ARG A 147 -25.81 -32.88 -17.66
CA ARG A 147 -26.60 -34.06 -17.30
C ARG A 147 -26.78 -34.26 -15.80
N THR A 148 -25.82 -33.81 -14.97
CA THR A 148 -25.96 -33.93 -13.52
C THR A 148 -26.95 -32.91 -12.95
N GLY A 149 -27.19 -31.78 -13.64
CA GLY A 149 -28.02 -30.68 -13.13
C GLY A 149 -27.47 -30.00 -11.87
N LEU A 150 -26.26 -30.38 -11.43
CA LEU A 150 -25.68 -29.93 -10.17
C LEU A 150 -24.88 -28.65 -10.29
N PHE A 151 -24.45 -28.23 -11.48
CA PHE A 151 -23.58 -27.06 -11.64
C PHE A 151 -24.36 -25.79 -11.95
N THR A 152 -23.90 -24.67 -11.40
CA THR A 152 -24.44 -23.35 -11.69
C THR A 152 -23.30 -22.43 -12.15
N VAL A 153 -23.57 -21.54 -13.12
CA VAL A 153 -22.60 -20.52 -13.53
C VAL A 153 -22.27 -19.63 -12.33
N GLY A 154 -20.98 -19.36 -12.10
CA GLY A 154 -20.48 -18.63 -10.93
C GLY A 154 -19.99 -19.51 -9.78
N ASP A 155 -20.29 -20.82 -9.78
CA ASP A 155 -19.80 -21.73 -8.74
C ASP A 155 -18.25 -21.80 -8.74
N LYS A 156 -17.65 -21.92 -7.54
CA LYS A 156 -16.18 -21.88 -7.36
C LYS A 156 -15.62 -23.30 -7.21
N VAL A 157 -14.64 -23.65 -8.02
CA VAL A 157 -13.90 -24.90 -7.85
C VAL A 157 -12.95 -24.76 -6.66
N ILE A 158 -13.09 -25.63 -5.67
CA ILE A 158 -12.27 -25.62 -4.44
C ILE A 158 -11.26 -26.76 -4.40
N ALA A 159 -11.51 -27.88 -5.09
CA ALA A 159 -10.55 -28.96 -5.24
C ALA A 159 -10.75 -29.72 -6.57
N THR A 160 -9.67 -30.25 -7.14
CA THR A 160 -9.72 -31.14 -8.31
C THR A 160 -8.86 -32.35 -8.10
N SER A 161 -9.20 -33.45 -8.77
CA SER A 161 -8.31 -34.60 -8.82
C SER A 161 -6.98 -34.25 -9.53
N ALA A 162 -5.93 -35.02 -9.20
CA ALA A 162 -4.61 -34.92 -9.84
C ALA A 162 -4.66 -35.22 -11.36
N VAL A 163 -3.53 -35.26 -12.08
CA VAL A 163 -3.56 -35.70 -13.49
C VAL A 163 -3.75 -37.22 -13.60
N PHE A 164 -3.18 -37.97 -12.65
CA PHE A 164 -3.23 -39.42 -12.54
C PHE A 164 -3.72 -39.80 -11.13
N GLY A 165 -4.52 -40.86 -10.99
CA GLY A 165 -5.05 -41.34 -9.69
C GLY A 165 -6.33 -40.63 -9.24
N THR A 166 -6.86 -40.97 -8.06
CA THR A 166 -8.14 -40.42 -7.53
C THR A 166 -7.97 -39.37 -6.45
N GLU A 167 -6.72 -39.02 -6.10
CA GLU A 167 -6.42 -38.03 -5.07
C GLU A 167 -6.89 -36.63 -5.46
N ILE A 168 -7.56 -35.95 -4.53
CA ILE A 168 -8.09 -34.60 -4.70
C ILE A 168 -7.18 -33.57 -4.01
N TRP A 169 -6.85 -32.50 -4.73
CA TRP A 169 -5.97 -31.44 -4.27
C TRP A 169 -6.69 -30.09 -4.30
N PRO A 170 -6.39 -29.16 -3.38
CA PRO A 170 -6.99 -27.83 -3.38
C PRO A 170 -6.76 -27.07 -4.69
N ALA A 171 -7.84 -26.54 -5.26
CA ALA A 171 -7.85 -25.76 -6.50
C ALA A 171 -7.55 -24.26 -6.21
N ALA A 172 -6.42 -24.01 -5.54
CA ALA A 172 -6.06 -22.67 -5.05
C ALA A 172 -5.70 -21.67 -6.17
N GLU A 173 -5.21 -22.16 -7.31
CA GLU A 173 -4.74 -21.31 -8.41
C GLU A 173 -5.32 -21.77 -9.76
N TYR A 174 -5.87 -20.82 -10.53
CA TYR A 174 -6.49 -21.06 -11.82
C TYR A 174 -5.59 -21.80 -12.82
N GLY A 175 -4.31 -21.40 -12.93
CA GLY A 175 -3.39 -21.99 -13.90
C GLY A 175 -3.17 -23.49 -13.66
N ARG A 176 -2.87 -23.85 -12.41
CA ARG A 176 -2.65 -25.24 -11.97
C ARG A 176 -3.92 -26.08 -12.11
N THR A 177 -5.04 -25.55 -11.66
CA THR A 177 -6.37 -26.17 -11.76
C THR A 177 -6.76 -26.46 -13.21
N MET A 178 -6.52 -25.51 -14.12
CA MET A 178 -6.83 -25.72 -15.53
C MET A 178 -5.87 -26.69 -16.21
N TYR A 179 -4.61 -26.75 -15.78
CA TYR A 179 -3.66 -27.73 -16.28
C TYR A 179 -4.09 -29.15 -15.91
N THR A 180 -4.45 -29.40 -14.64
CA THR A 180 -4.91 -30.71 -14.19
C THR A 180 -6.16 -31.16 -14.94
N ILE A 181 -7.18 -30.29 -15.04
CA ILE A 181 -8.43 -30.59 -15.74
C ILE A 181 -8.18 -30.91 -17.23
N ARG A 182 -7.31 -30.15 -17.91
CA ARG A 182 -7.04 -30.35 -19.35
C ARG A 182 -6.28 -31.65 -19.61
N GLN A 183 -5.28 -31.96 -18.78
CA GLN A 183 -4.40 -33.12 -18.97
C GLN A 183 -4.93 -34.40 -18.31
N ARG A 184 -6.02 -34.33 -17.54
CA ARG A 184 -6.61 -35.45 -16.80
C ARG A 184 -6.90 -36.65 -17.70
N VAL A 185 -6.36 -37.82 -17.32
CA VAL A 185 -6.70 -39.11 -17.94
C VAL A 185 -7.70 -39.83 -17.03
N GLY A 186 -8.85 -40.22 -17.57
CA GLY A 186 -9.96 -40.79 -16.81
C GLY A 186 -10.94 -39.75 -16.26
N PRO A 187 -11.85 -40.15 -15.35
CA PRO A 187 -12.88 -39.27 -14.82
C PRO A 187 -12.29 -38.14 -13.94
N LEU A 188 -12.91 -36.97 -14.01
CA LEU A 188 -12.55 -35.78 -13.25
C LEU A 188 -13.39 -35.74 -11.97
N LEU A 189 -12.75 -35.89 -10.82
CA LEU A 189 -13.39 -35.62 -9.53
C LEU A 189 -13.15 -34.16 -9.20
N ILE A 190 -14.23 -33.42 -8.96
CA ILE A 190 -14.18 -32.00 -8.66
C ILE A 190 -15.04 -31.70 -7.45
N ARG A 191 -14.50 -30.91 -6.53
CA ARG A 191 -15.24 -30.34 -5.41
C ARG A 191 -15.49 -28.87 -5.68
N VAL A 192 -16.75 -28.47 -5.55
CA VAL A 192 -17.22 -27.16 -5.95
C VAL A 192 -18.03 -26.54 -4.82
N LEU A 193 -17.83 -25.25 -4.62
CA LEU A 193 -18.57 -24.42 -3.69
C LEU A 193 -19.68 -23.67 -4.42
N LYS A 194 -20.92 -23.82 -3.94
CA LYS A 194 -22.08 -23.11 -4.48
C LYS A 194 -21.97 -21.61 -4.29
N LYS A 195 -22.25 -20.86 -5.37
CA LYS A 195 -22.31 -19.40 -5.38
C LYS A 195 -23.64 -18.85 -5.89
N TYR A 196 -24.61 -19.72 -6.19
CA TYR A 196 -25.98 -19.37 -6.57
C TYR A 196 -26.07 -18.30 -7.68
N GLY A 197 -25.28 -18.43 -8.74
CA GLY A 197 -25.35 -17.51 -9.87
C GLY A 197 -24.61 -16.18 -9.71
N LYS A 198 -23.97 -15.92 -8.56
CA LYS A 198 -23.19 -14.70 -8.34
C LYS A 198 -21.91 -14.74 -9.18
N THR A 199 -21.78 -13.79 -10.12
CA THR A 199 -20.60 -13.64 -11.01
C THR A 199 -19.56 -12.65 -10.48
N ASP A 200 -19.69 -12.29 -9.20
CA ASP A 200 -18.88 -11.31 -8.48
C ASP A 200 -17.38 -11.67 -8.40
N TYR A 201 -16.98 -12.85 -8.88
CA TYR A 201 -15.58 -13.28 -9.00
C TYR A 201 -14.73 -12.38 -9.91
N ALA A 202 -15.40 -11.58 -10.76
CA ALA A 202 -14.74 -10.53 -11.52
C ALA A 202 -14.30 -9.32 -10.66
N GLY A 203 -14.78 -9.16 -9.41
CA GLY A 203 -14.36 -8.14 -8.44
C GLY A 203 -14.53 -6.66 -8.87
N GLU A 204 -14.19 -5.72 -7.98
CA GLU A 204 -14.11 -4.27 -8.29
C GLU A 204 -12.82 -3.92 -9.05
N MET A 205 -12.93 -3.16 -10.14
CA MET A 205 -11.75 -2.82 -10.98
C MET A 205 -10.75 -2.03 -10.16
N THR A 206 -9.47 -2.35 -10.30
CA THR A 206 -8.42 -1.54 -9.66
C THR A 206 -8.46 -0.11 -10.22
N GLU A 207 -8.08 0.89 -9.42
CA GLU A 207 -7.99 2.29 -9.89
C GLU A 207 -7.21 2.39 -11.21
N LYS A 208 -6.13 1.61 -11.36
CA LYS A 208 -5.30 1.55 -12.58
C LYS A 208 -6.05 1.02 -13.80
N GLU A 209 -6.93 0.04 -13.62
CA GLU A 209 -7.74 -0.55 -14.69
C GLU A 209 -8.88 0.37 -15.09
N ILE A 210 -9.54 1.03 -14.11
CA ILE A 210 -10.55 2.06 -14.37
C ILE A 210 -9.92 3.17 -15.21
N ILE A 211 -8.76 3.68 -14.76
CA ILE A 211 -8.03 4.72 -15.48
C ILE A 211 -7.62 4.25 -16.88
N ARG A 212 -7.16 3.00 -17.05
CA ARG A 212 -6.78 2.46 -18.37
C ARG A 212 -8.00 2.33 -19.29
N ALA A 213 -9.11 1.81 -18.78
CA ALA A 213 -10.34 1.64 -19.54
C ALA A 213 -10.91 2.99 -20.00
N GLU A 214 -10.94 4.00 -19.12
CA GLU A 214 -11.42 5.35 -19.47
C GLU A 214 -10.46 6.09 -20.41
N ARG A 215 -9.14 5.91 -20.29
CA ARG A 215 -8.19 6.45 -21.29
C ARG A 215 -8.43 5.84 -22.67
N ASN A 216 -8.70 4.54 -22.73
CA ASN A 216 -8.98 3.84 -23.98
C ASN A 216 -10.33 4.23 -24.58
N SER A 217 -11.31 4.67 -23.77
CA SER A 217 -12.62 5.11 -24.26
C SER A 217 -12.64 6.55 -24.78
N GLY A 218 -11.56 7.32 -24.58
CA GLY A 218 -11.44 8.71 -25.05
C GLY A 218 -12.30 9.72 -24.31
N VAL A 219 -13.06 9.29 -23.29
CA VAL A 219 -13.92 10.15 -22.45
C VAL A 219 -13.46 10.03 -21.01
N ILE A 220 -13.01 11.14 -20.41
CA ILE A 220 -12.67 11.19 -18.99
C ILE A 220 -13.99 11.26 -18.20
N GLY A 221 -14.35 10.15 -17.56
CA GLY A 221 -15.53 10.04 -16.74
C GLY A 221 -15.39 10.77 -15.40
N ASN A 222 -16.51 10.93 -14.70
CA ASN A 222 -16.53 11.47 -13.33
C ASN A 222 -15.73 10.59 -12.36
N ARG A 223 -15.62 9.28 -12.63
CA ARG A 223 -14.94 8.30 -11.77
C ARG A 223 -13.42 8.49 -11.75
N VAL A 224 -12.77 8.74 -12.90
CA VAL A 224 -11.32 9.07 -12.91
C VAL A 224 -11.04 10.40 -12.21
N ARG A 225 -11.92 11.40 -12.35
CA ARG A 225 -11.78 12.68 -11.64
C ARG A 225 -11.83 12.47 -10.12
N GLU A 226 -12.74 11.63 -9.65
CA GLU A 226 -12.83 11.27 -8.24
C GLU A 226 -11.58 10.54 -7.73
N ILE A 227 -11.09 9.55 -8.49
CA ILE A 227 -9.84 8.83 -8.16
C ILE A 227 -8.65 9.79 -8.10
N GLN A 228 -8.55 10.76 -9.02
CA GLN A 228 -7.50 11.78 -9.00
C GLN A 228 -7.59 12.66 -7.76
N LEU A 229 -8.80 13.09 -7.39
CA LEU A 229 -9.03 13.91 -6.21
C LEU A 229 -8.69 13.15 -4.92
N GLN A 230 -9.07 11.88 -4.82
CA GLN A 230 -8.73 11.02 -3.68
C GLN A 230 -7.22 10.78 -3.57
N ASN A 231 -6.54 10.49 -4.69
CA ASN A 231 -5.08 10.33 -4.71
C ASN A 231 -4.34 11.63 -4.34
N TYR A 232 -4.85 12.78 -4.80
CA TYR A 232 -4.34 14.08 -4.39
C TYR A 232 -4.52 14.31 -2.88
N ARG A 233 -5.72 14.06 -2.33
CA ARG A 233 -5.99 14.16 -0.89
C ARG A 233 -5.06 13.25 -0.08
N ARG A 234 -4.95 11.98 -0.44
CA ARG A 234 -4.05 11.02 0.23
C ARG A 234 -2.60 11.49 0.24
N LYS A 235 -2.12 12.06 -0.88
CA LYS A 235 -0.76 12.62 -0.98
C LYS A 235 -0.59 13.85 -0.08
N MET A 236 -1.58 14.74 -0.03
CA MET A 236 -1.56 15.93 0.81
C MET A 236 -1.60 15.57 2.30
N GLU A 237 -2.47 14.65 2.70
CA GLU A 237 -2.56 14.15 4.08
C GLU A 237 -1.25 13.47 4.54
N GLN A 238 -0.60 12.71 3.66
CA GLN A 238 0.72 12.14 3.97
C GLN A 238 1.77 13.23 4.18
N LYS A 239 1.76 14.29 3.37
CA LYS A 239 2.66 15.43 3.54
C LYS A 239 2.40 16.15 4.87
N GLU A 240 1.14 16.41 5.19
CA GLU A 240 0.74 17.06 6.44
C GLU A 240 1.15 16.22 7.66
N ARG A 241 0.94 14.90 7.62
CA ARG A 241 1.41 14.00 8.68
C ARG A 241 2.93 14.06 8.86
N ARG A 242 3.71 14.08 7.79
CA ARG A 242 5.18 14.22 7.86
C ARG A 242 5.60 15.56 8.47
N GLU A 243 4.93 16.65 8.09
CA GLU A 243 5.20 17.97 8.66
C GLU A 243 4.85 18.03 10.16
N MET A 244 3.75 17.40 10.56
CA MET A 244 3.36 17.26 11.96
C MET A 244 4.39 16.44 12.75
N ASP A 245 4.76 15.25 12.26
CA ASP A 245 5.74 14.37 12.91
C ASP A 245 7.09 15.08 13.04
N LEU A 246 7.55 15.78 11.99
CA LEU A 246 8.78 16.56 12.05
C LEU A 246 8.67 17.66 13.11
N SER A 247 7.58 18.42 13.14
CA SER A 247 7.36 19.48 14.13
C SER A 247 7.33 18.92 15.56
N GLU A 248 6.68 17.79 15.77
CA GLU A 248 6.63 17.12 17.07
C GLU A 248 8.01 16.60 17.49
N GLY A 249 8.76 15.97 16.59
CA GLY A 249 10.14 15.54 16.83
C GLY A 249 11.05 16.72 17.24
N LEU A 250 10.91 17.87 16.58
CA LEU A 250 11.63 19.09 16.94
C LEU A 250 11.28 19.59 18.34
N GLN A 251 10.02 19.49 18.76
CA GLN A 251 9.59 19.87 20.11
C GLN A 251 10.13 18.89 21.16
N LEU A 252 10.06 17.59 20.91
CA LEU A 252 10.59 16.55 21.79
C LEU A 252 12.10 16.71 21.98
N TYR A 253 12.83 16.98 20.90
CA TYR A 253 14.26 17.23 20.95
C TYR A 253 14.61 18.42 21.85
N ARG A 254 13.90 19.56 21.67
CA ARG A 254 14.10 20.76 22.50
C ARG A 254 13.85 20.51 23.98
N ASN A 255 13.00 19.53 24.30
CA ASN A 255 12.71 19.10 25.66
C ASN A 255 13.72 18.05 26.19
N GLY A 256 14.78 17.74 25.43
CA GLY A 256 15.81 16.76 25.79
C GLY A 256 15.38 15.29 25.67
N LYS A 257 14.21 15.02 25.06
CA LYS A 257 13.69 13.66 24.85
C LYS A 257 14.15 13.12 23.50
N TYR A 258 15.43 12.79 23.40
CA TYR A 258 16.07 12.48 22.11
C TYR A 258 15.57 11.16 21.50
N GLU A 259 15.30 10.14 22.32
CA GLU A 259 14.77 8.85 21.85
C GLU A 259 13.35 9.02 21.27
N ALA A 260 12.50 9.78 21.94
CA ALA A 260 11.15 10.08 21.45
C ALA A 260 11.17 10.98 20.20
N ALA A 261 12.14 11.91 20.12
CA ALA A 261 12.33 12.72 18.91
C ALA A 261 12.78 11.87 17.72
N LEU A 262 13.65 10.89 17.96
CA LEU A 262 14.15 9.96 16.95
C LEU A 262 13.02 9.15 16.33
N GLU A 263 12.11 8.60 17.13
CA GLU A 263 10.92 7.89 16.64
C GLU A 263 10.11 8.73 15.65
N LYS A 264 9.91 10.01 15.95
CA LYS A 264 9.15 10.93 15.07
C LYS A 264 9.89 11.23 13.78
N PHE A 265 11.20 11.44 13.83
CA PHE A 265 11.98 11.66 12.61
C PHE A 265 12.07 10.39 11.74
N GLU A 266 12.17 9.20 12.34
CA GLU A 266 12.12 7.93 11.62
C GLU A 266 10.76 7.68 10.96
N SER A 267 9.65 8.07 11.61
CA SER A 267 8.30 8.06 11.00
C SER A 267 8.25 8.90 9.71
N VAL A 268 8.90 10.06 9.71
CA VAL A 268 9.03 10.90 8.50
C VAL A 268 9.81 10.17 7.41
N LEU A 269 10.93 9.53 7.75
CA LEU A 269 11.75 8.78 6.78
C LEU A 269 11.02 7.55 6.23
N GLY A 270 10.23 6.86 7.06
CA GLY A 270 9.45 5.69 6.66
C GLY A 270 8.23 5.98 5.77
N SER A 271 7.81 7.24 5.67
CA SER A 271 6.58 7.65 4.97
C SER A 271 6.83 8.23 3.56
N ARG A 272 7.94 7.82 2.93
CA ARG A 272 8.38 8.23 1.58
C ARG A 272 8.44 9.76 1.42
N PRO A 273 9.32 10.44 2.19
CA PRO A 273 9.49 11.87 2.10
C PRO A 273 10.05 12.30 0.74
N THR A 274 9.93 13.60 0.42
CA THR A 274 10.73 14.20 -0.66
C THR A 274 12.22 14.21 -0.28
N PRO A 275 13.16 14.34 -1.23
CA PRO A 275 14.59 14.44 -0.89
C PRO A 275 14.89 15.58 0.11
N GLU A 276 14.20 16.73 -0.02
CA GLU A 276 14.32 17.85 0.92
C GLU A 276 13.80 17.50 2.33
N GLU A 277 12.68 16.78 2.43
CA GLU A 277 12.15 16.30 3.71
C GLU A 277 13.06 15.23 4.33
N ALA A 278 13.59 14.33 3.51
CA ALA A 278 14.50 13.28 3.93
C ALA A 278 15.81 13.87 4.47
N SER A 279 16.43 14.80 3.75
CA SER A 279 17.71 15.40 4.14
C SER A 279 17.61 16.14 5.48
N VAL A 280 16.52 16.86 5.70
CA VAL A 280 16.25 17.54 6.98
C VAL A 280 15.98 16.53 8.10
N ALA A 281 15.14 15.51 7.87
CA ALA A 281 14.84 14.50 8.87
C ALA A 281 16.09 13.70 9.28
N SER A 282 16.89 13.23 8.31
CA SER A 282 18.14 12.50 8.56
C SER A 282 19.18 13.34 9.30
N TYR A 283 19.30 14.64 8.97
CA TYR A 283 20.16 15.55 9.74
C TYR A 283 19.74 15.64 11.21
N ASN A 284 18.43 15.73 11.45
CA ASN A 284 17.89 15.79 12.81
C ASN A 284 18.07 14.46 13.56
N VAL A 285 17.97 13.31 12.86
CA VAL A 285 18.31 11.99 13.41
C VAL A 285 19.79 11.92 13.81
N ALA A 286 20.71 12.42 12.96
CA ALA A 286 22.13 12.49 13.29
C ALA A 286 22.37 13.33 14.56
N CYS A 287 21.66 14.45 14.70
CA CYS A 287 21.69 15.27 15.92
C CYS A 287 21.18 14.50 17.16
N CYS A 288 20.14 13.69 17.04
CA CYS A 288 19.65 12.82 18.12
C CYS A 288 20.71 11.79 18.53
N TYR A 289 21.24 11.03 17.56
CA TYR A 289 22.24 10.00 17.84
C TYR A 289 23.52 10.58 18.45
N SER A 290 23.95 11.76 18.02
CA SER A 290 25.06 12.49 18.63
C SER A 290 24.81 12.77 20.11
N LYS A 291 23.62 13.28 20.48
CA LYS A 291 23.24 13.52 21.89
C LYS A 291 23.16 12.25 22.72
N LEU A 292 22.82 11.13 22.08
CA LEU A 292 22.79 9.81 22.70
C LEU A 292 24.16 9.11 22.72
N ASN A 293 25.23 9.78 22.25
CA ASN A 293 26.58 9.21 22.08
C ASN A 293 26.64 7.94 21.21
N GLN A 294 25.69 7.78 20.29
CA GLN A 294 25.68 6.69 19.31
C GLN A 294 26.39 7.13 18.02
N ILE A 295 27.72 7.20 18.08
CA ILE A 295 28.54 7.83 17.04
C ILE A 295 28.35 7.20 15.66
N GLN A 296 28.39 5.88 15.56
CA GLN A 296 28.29 5.15 14.29
C GLN A 296 26.92 5.33 13.63
N ALA A 297 25.83 5.23 14.40
CA ALA A 297 24.48 5.49 13.90
C ALA A 297 24.30 6.95 13.48
N GLY A 298 24.91 7.88 14.23
CA GLY A 298 24.90 9.29 13.90
C GLY A 298 25.65 9.63 12.61
N LEU A 299 26.81 9.02 12.36
CA LEU A 299 27.57 9.18 11.12
C LEU A 299 26.79 8.63 9.92
N SER A 300 26.17 7.46 10.06
CA SER A 300 25.30 6.88 9.02
C SER A 300 24.14 7.83 8.69
N ALA A 301 23.43 8.33 9.71
CA ALA A 301 22.32 9.26 9.49
C ALA A 301 22.77 10.61 8.89
N LEU A 302 23.99 11.06 9.21
CA LEU A 302 24.57 12.26 8.61
C LEU A 302 24.93 12.03 7.14
N GLU A 303 25.47 10.87 6.80
CA GLU A 303 25.71 10.46 5.42
C GLU A 303 24.38 10.43 4.63
N ASP A 304 23.34 9.80 5.17
CA ASP A 304 22.00 9.78 4.55
C ASP A 304 21.46 11.20 4.29
N ALA A 305 21.70 12.13 5.23
CA ALA A 305 21.30 13.52 5.06
C ALA A 305 22.03 14.18 3.88
N LEU A 306 23.34 13.96 3.77
CA LEU A 306 24.18 14.48 2.69
C LEU A 306 23.80 13.87 1.34
N GLU A 307 23.57 12.55 1.28
CA GLU A 307 23.12 11.87 0.06
C GLU A 307 21.72 12.32 -0.38
N ALA A 308 20.84 12.66 0.56
CA ALA A 308 19.53 13.26 0.28
C ALA A 308 19.61 14.73 -0.15
N GLY A 309 20.79 15.35 -0.15
CA GLY A 309 21.02 16.72 -0.62
C GLY A 309 21.02 17.78 0.48
N PHE A 310 21.46 17.46 1.70
CA PHE A 310 21.66 18.47 2.74
C PHE A 310 22.90 19.33 2.43
N GLU A 311 22.71 20.62 2.14
CA GLU A 311 23.78 21.50 1.63
C GLU A 311 24.42 22.42 2.69
N ASP A 312 23.90 22.48 3.92
CA ASP A 312 24.42 23.40 4.97
C ASP A 312 25.66 22.81 5.67
N PHE A 313 26.73 22.59 4.92
CA PHE A 313 27.99 22.05 5.43
C PHE A 313 28.65 22.94 6.49
N LYS A 314 28.38 24.25 6.46
CA LYS A 314 28.87 25.18 7.50
C LYS A 314 28.24 24.84 8.85
N ARG A 315 26.95 24.54 8.85
CA ARG A 315 26.23 24.07 10.03
C ARG A 315 26.79 22.75 10.52
N ILE A 316 26.94 21.74 9.64
CA ILE A 316 27.46 20.42 10.03
C ILE A 316 28.80 20.54 10.78
N ARG A 317 29.71 21.40 10.33
CA ARG A 317 31.04 21.58 10.96
C ARG A 317 31.00 22.32 12.30
N SER A 318 29.97 23.11 12.57
CA SER A 318 29.91 23.99 13.74
C SER A 318 28.78 23.64 14.73
N ASP A 319 27.90 22.73 14.38
CA ASP A 319 26.73 22.39 15.19
C ASP A 319 27.15 21.76 16.53
N PRO A 320 26.80 22.38 17.68
CA PRO A 320 27.06 21.80 19.00
C PRO A 320 26.28 20.51 19.23
N ASP A 321 25.17 20.30 18.52
CA ASP A 321 24.38 19.08 18.63
C ASP A 321 25.08 17.89 18.00
N LEU A 322 25.97 18.11 17.02
CA LEU A 322 26.82 17.10 16.40
C LEU A 322 28.19 16.95 17.09
N ALA A 323 28.43 17.60 18.24
CA ALA A 323 29.76 17.63 18.87
C ALA A 323 30.40 16.26 19.09
N SER A 324 29.61 15.25 19.53
CA SER A 324 30.11 13.90 19.75
C SER A 324 30.53 13.23 18.44
N ILE A 325 29.76 13.40 17.37
CA ILE A 325 30.07 12.86 16.03
C ILE A 325 31.30 13.56 15.44
N ARG A 326 31.39 14.90 15.56
CA ARG A 326 32.52 15.71 15.06
C ARG A 326 33.85 15.35 15.74
N ALA A 327 33.81 14.75 16.92
CA ALA A 327 35.01 14.29 17.61
C ALA A 327 35.53 12.93 17.09
N SER A 328 34.75 12.24 16.26
CA SER A 328 35.13 10.96 15.64
C SER A 328 36.15 11.16 14.53
N GLU A 329 37.09 10.23 14.41
CA GLU A 329 38.07 10.19 13.31
C GLU A 329 37.43 9.97 11.93
N GLU A 330 36.21 9.42 11.88
CA GLU A 330 35.47 9.13 10.65
C GLU A 330 34.69 10.33 10.10
N PHE A 331 34.54 11.41 10.87
CA PHE A 331 33.78 12.58 10.45
C PHE A 331 34.44 13.34 9.28
N ASP A 332 35.75 13.58 9.36
CA ASP A 332 36.49 14.31 8.33
C ASP A 332 36.53 13.56 6.98
N PRO A 333 36.80 12.23 6.93
CA PRO A 333 36.66 11.44 5.71
C PRO A 333 35.25 11.51 5.10
N LEU A 334 34.21 11.42 5.93
CA LEU A 334 32.82 11.51 5.47
C LEU A 334 32.56 12.85 4.79
N LEU A 335 32.90 13.97 5.43
CA LEU A 335 32.69 15.29 4.83
C LEU A 335 33.49 15.50 3.54
N LYS A 336 34.74 15.02 3.50
CA LYS A 336 35.59 15.16 2.32
C LYS A 336 35.00 14.52 1.07
N LYS A 337 34.29 13.38 1.21
CA LYS A 337 33.56 12.71 0.13
C LYS A 337 32.53 13.63 -0.55
N PHE A 338 31.89 14.52 0.21
CA PHE A 338 30.86 15.43 -0.30
C PHE A 338 31.36 16.85 -0.57
N ASP A 339 32.47 17.28 0.05
CA ASP A 339 33.12 18.56 -0.24
C ASP A 339 33.80 18.55 -1.61
N GLU A 340 34.47 17.45 -1.98
CA GLU A 340 35.21 17.36 -3.24
C GLU A 340 34.29 17.39 -4.46
N SER A 341 33.09 16.81 -4.39
CA SER A 341 32.11 16.84 -5.48
C SER A 341 31.60 18.26 -5.77
N PHE A 342 31.39 19.09 -4.74
CA PHE A 342 30.98 20.48 -4.90
C PHE A 342 32.10 21.39 -5.44
N ILE A 343 33.35 21.16 -5.02
CA ILE A 343 34.49 21.94 -5.52
C ILE A 343 34.80 21.57 -6.98
N ASN A 344 34.67 20.29 -7.36
CA ASN A 344 35.01 19.85 -8.71
C ASN A 344 34.00 20.35 -9.76
N GLU A 345 32.68 20.29 -9.49
CA GLU A 345 31.65 20.84 -10.40
C GLU A 345 31.83 22.36 -10.61
N ASN A 346 31.97 23.12 -9.52
CA ASN A 346 32.14 24.58 -9.60
C ASN A 346 33.49 24.99 -10.22
N ALA A 347 34.58 24.26 -9.93
CA ALA A 347 35.87 24.50 -10.54
C ALA A 347 35.88 24.15 -12.04
N LEU A 348 35.23 23.04 -12.42
CA LEU A 348 35.07 22.64 -13.83
C LEU A 348 34.26 23.66 -14.61
N ASP A 349 33.16 24.17 -14.05
CA ASP A 349 32.34 25.18 -14.72
C ASP A 349 33.01 26.56 -14.77
N ALA A 350 33.79 26.93 -13.76
CA ALA A 350 34.63 28.12 -13.80
C ALA A 350 35.74 28.01 -14.88
N ILE A 351 36.37 26.84 -15.01
CA ILE A 351 37.35 26.56 -16.07
C ILE A 351 36.67 26.60 -17.45
N LYS A 352 35.54 25.91 -17.65
CA LYS A 352 34.79 25.96 -18.92
C LYS A 352 34.36 27.37 -19.30
N SER A 353 33.92 28.18 -18.34
CA SER A 353 33.58 29.59 -18.57
C SER A 353 34.81 30.41 -18.97
N LEU A 354 35.96 30.18 -18.35
CA LEU A 354 37.21 30.86 -18.66
C LEU A 354 37.73 30.50 -20.06
N PHE A 355 37.64 29.22 -20.45
CA PHE A 355 38.05 28.75 -21.79
C PHE A 355 37.02 29.04 -22.89
N GLY A 356 35.72 29.15 -22.56
CA GLY A 356 34.67 29.52 -23.49
C GLY A 356 34.75 30.97 -24.00
N ILE A 357 35.36 31.87 -23.22
CA ILE A 357 35.60 33.27 -23.61
C ILE A 357 36.71 33.38 -24.68
N PHE A 358 37.65 32.44 -24.72
CA PHE A 358 38.77 32.45 -25.68
C PHE A 358 38.45 31.84 -27.06
N ASN A 359 37.25 31.25 -27.24
CA ASN A 359 36.86 30.57 -28.48
C ASN A 359 35.84 31.33 -29.36
N LYS A 360 35.64 32.64 -29.12
CA LYS A 360 34.94 33.50 -30.09
C LYS A 360 35.95 34.26 -30.96
N LYS A 361 36.27 33.70 -32.12
CA LYS A 361 36.76 34.45 -33.28
C LYS A 361 35.90 34.12 -34.48
#